data_AF-A0A0K8VFB2-F1
#
_entry.id   AF-A0A0K8VFB2-F1
#
_cell.length_a   1.000
_cell.length_b   1.000
_cell.length_c   1.000
_cell.angle_alpha   90.00
_cell.angle_beta   90.00
_cell.angle_gamma   90.00
#
_symmetry.space_group_name_H-M   'P 1'
#
loop_
_entity.id
_entity.type
_entity.pdbx_description
1 polymer ?
#
loop_
_entity_poly.entity_id
_entity_poly.type
_entity_poly.pdbx_seq_one_letter_code
_entity_poly.pdbx_strand_id
1 'polypeptide(L)'
;MCSMLDNIHERTSIFRNLKMDQKTLLTERIQGTETQMMQVTRDMKLKIHNMVEEVEQKVSKALNEEIWRLGVLIDEFNMPFHPEPLVLNIYKKELNSHVESGLGSNLRARLSMALAMNVEAAQREMTDRMYTLVPNEKVVVQTKIATRTQPFEMLYSLNCQNLCADFQEDLEFKFSWGITAMIQRFTGKVRERNKKGPAQLLNRPSSIGNLSPSTPGTDTPLCLIPRPVGGITQEQLSVISRFALASVGSQGTVGGLIVAGIMLKTIGWRVLLGVGALYGCIYLYERLSWTNSAKERAFKSQYVRHATKKLKMIVDLTSANCSHQVQQELSSTFARLCRLVDNATTDMNEELKSLESQLTVLESNQKQLKLLRNKANYIQNELDIFENNYITIN
;
A
#
# COMPACT_ATOMS: atom_id res chain seq x y z
N MET A 1 -45.13 -53.53 -46.19
CA MET A 1 -44.67 -53.10 -44.85
C MET A 1 -43.24 -52.56 -44.87
N CYS A 2 -42.27 -53.28 -45.45
CA CYS A 2 -40.83 -52.97 -45.35
C CYS A 2 -40.44 -51.53 -45.73
N SER A 3 -40.96 -50.98 -46.84
CA SER A 3 -40.70 -49.58 -47.26
C SER A 3 -40.96 -48.53 -46.16
N MET A 4 -41.95 -48.75 -45.28
CA MET A 4 -42.21 -47.85 -44.13
C MET A 4 -41.14 -48.00 -43.04
N LEU A 5 -40.70 -49.22 -42.74
CA LEU A 5 -39.60 -49.49 -41.82
C LEU A 5 -38.29 -48.88 -42.34
N ASP A 6 -38.06 -48.94 -43.65
CA ASP A 6 -36.88 -48.38 -44.30
C ASP A 6 -36.86 -46.85 -44.22
N ASN A 7 -37.97 -46.18 -44.52
CA ASN A 7 -38.05 -44.72 -44.40
C ASN A 7 -37.90 -44.24 -42.94
N ILE A 8 -38.46 -44.97 -41.97
CA ILE A 8 -38.24 -44.69 -40.54
C ILE A 8 -36.77 -44.96 -40.16
N HIS A 9 -36.12 -45.97 -40.74
CA HIS A 9 -34.70 -46.26 -40.47
C HIS A 9 -33.79 -45.15 -40.97
N GLU A 10 -34.01 -44.71 -42.21
CA GLU A 10 -33.32 -43.61 -42.86
C GLU A 10 -33.48 -42.31 -42.06
N ARG A 11 -34.72 -41.91 -41.75
CA ARG A 11 -35.01 -40.73 -40.91
C ARG A 11 -34.36 -40.80 -39.53
N THR A 12 -34.39 -41.96 -38.88
CA THR A 12 -33.72 -42.17 -37.58
C THR A 12 -32.21 -42.02 -37.70
N SER A 13 -31.61 -42.51 -38.79
CA SER A 13 -30.16 -42.38 -39.02
C SER A 13 -29.76 -40.94 -39.34
N ILE A 14 -30.53 -40.22 -40.16
CA ILE A 14 -30.30 -38.80 -40.45
C ILE A 14 -30.39 -37.97 -39.16
N PHE A 15 -31.44 -38.17 -38.36
CA PHE A 15 -31.62 -37.44 -37.11
C PHE A 15 -30.54 -37.78 -36.06
N ARG A 16 -30.04 -39.03 -36.03
CA ARG A 16 -28.89 -39.41 -35.21
C ARG A 16 -27.60 -38.74 -35.65
N ASN A 17 -27.34 -38.67 -36.96
CA ASN A 17 -26.16 -37.98 -37.47
C ASN A 17 -26.20 -36.48 -37.11
N LEU A 18 -27.30 -35.79 -37.37
CA LEU A 18 -27.49 -34.38 -36.99
C LEU A 18 -27.29 -34.15 -35.47
N LYS A 19 -27.73 -35.09 -34.62
CA LYS A 19 -27.50 -35.04 -33.17
C LYS A 19 -26.04 -35.31 -32.79
N MET A 20 -25.33 -36.14 -33.55
CA MET A 20 -23.89 -36.37 -33.37
C MET A 20 -23.07 -35.14 -33.79
N ASP A 21 -23.44 -34.49 -34.88
CA ASP A 21 -22.80 -33.26 -35.38
C ASP A 21 -23.02 -32.08 -34.41
N GLN A 22 -24.24 -31.96 -33.85
CA GLN A 22 -24.50 -31.04 -32.74
C GLN A 22 -23.63 -31.35 -31.50
N LYS A 23 -23.38 -32.64 -31.20
CA LYS A 23 -22.55 -33.06 -30.07
C LYS A 23 -21.08 -32.68 -30.28
N THR A 24 -20.51 -32.96 -31.45
CA THR A 24 -19.10 -32.68 -31.72
C THR A 24 -18.84 -31.17 -31.68
N LEU A 25 -19.67 -30.36 -32.35
CA LEU A 25 -19.58 -28.90 -32.33
C LEU A 25 -19.68 -28.31 -30.91
N LEU A 26 -20.61 -28.79 -30.08
CA LEU A 26 -20.77 -28.33 -28.70
C LEU A 26 -19.58 -28.76 -27.81
N THR A 27 -19.06 -29.97 -28.01
CA THR A 27 -17.87 -30.47 -27.30
C THR A 27 -16.63 -29.63 -27.64
N GLU A 28 -16.40 -29.35 -28.92
CA GLU A 28 -15.31 -28.49 -29.39
C GLU A 28 -15.45 -27.05 -28.85
N ARG A 29 -16.68 -26.50 -28.86
CA ARG A 29 -16.95 -25.16 -28.31
C ARG A 29 -16.63 -25.09 -26.81
N ILE A 30 -16.99 -26.11 -26.02
CA ILE A 30 -16.69 -26.17 -24.58
C ILE A 30 -15.17 -26.20 -24.36
N GLN A 31 -14.45 -27.14 -25.00
CA GLN A 31 -13.00 -27.27 -24.85
C GLN A 31 -12.23 -26.02 -25.29
N GLY A 32 -12.67 -25.37 -26.37
CA GLY A 32 -12.14 -24.08 -26.82
C GLY A 32 -12.39 -22.96 -25.81
N THR A 33 -13.60 -22.90 -25.24
CA THR A 33 -13.99 -21.91 -24.22
C THR A 33 -13.17 -22.08 -22.94
N GLU A 34 -13.02 -23.30 -22.42
CA GLU A 34 -12.19 -23.61 -21.24
C GLU A 34 -10.71 -23.25 -21.47
N THR A 35 -10.17 -23.57 -22.65
CA THR A 35 -8.78 -23.26 -23.03
C THR A 35 -8.53 -21.76 -23.11
N GLN A 36 -9.44 -21.02 -23.75
CA GLN A 36 -9.36 -19.56 -23.84
C GLN A 36 -9.58 -18.90 -22.47
N MET A 37 -10.51 -19.39 -21.65
CA MET A 37 -10.72 -18.89 -20.29
C MET A 37 -9.47 -19.07 -19.42
N MET A 38 -8.77 -20.20 -19.52
CA MET A 38 -7.48 -20.41 -18.85
C MET A 38 -6.40 -19.45 -19.35
N GLN A 39 -6.37 -19.12 -20.65
CA GLN A 39 -5.42 -18.13 -21.18
C GLN A 39 -5.73 -16.71 -20.68
N VAL A 40 -6.96 -16.22 -20.89
CA VAL A 40 -7.41 -14.90 -20.42
C VAL A 40 -7.22 -14.76 -18.90
N THR A 41 -7.40 -15.85 -18.14
CA THR A 41 -7.14 -15.85 -16.69
C THR A 41 -5.67 -15.61 -16.32
N ARG A 42 -4.70 -16.07 -17.12
CA ARG A 42 -3.28 -15.77 -16.90
C ARG A 42 -2.97 -14.33 -17.33
N ASP A 43 -3.41 -13.93 -18.53
CA ASP A 43 -3.22 -12.58 -19.06
C ASP A 43 -3.73 -11.50 -18.08
N MET A 44 -4.97 -11.65 -17.59
CA MET A 44 -5.58 -10.67 -16.70
C MET A 44 -4.95 -10.66 -15.31
N LYS A 45 -4.51 -11.81 -14.76
CA LYS A 45 -3.77 -11.85 -13.49
C LYS A 45 -2.42 -11.12 -13.60
N LEU A 46 -1.68 -11.34 -14.68
CA LEU A 46 -0.43 -10.61 -14.94
C LEU A 46 -0.69 -9.11 -15.13
N LYS A 47 -1.74 -8.74 -15.87
CA LYS A 47 -2.12 -7.34 -16.09
C LYS A 47 -2.51 -6.63 -14.79
N ILE A 48 -3.26 -7.29 -13.90
CA ILE A 48 -3.57 -6.76 -12.56
C ILE A 48 -2.28 -6.56 -11.76
N HIS A 49 -1.37 -7.53 -11.74
CA HIS A 49 -0.09 -7.42 -11.02
C HIS A 49 0.75 -6.22 -11.51
N ASN A 50 0.91 -6.08 -12.83
CA ASN A 50 1.65 -4.95 -13.41
C ASN A 50 0.99 -3.60 -13.09
N MET A 51 -0.35 -3.52 -13.14
CA MET A 51 -1.08 -2.30 -12.77
C MET A 51 -0.91 -1.94 -11.29
N VAL A 52 -0.88 -2.94 -10.39
CA VAL A 52 -0.65 -2.75 -8.95
C VAL A 52 0.74 -2.14 -8.71
N GLU A 53 1.79 -2.68 -9.35
CA GLU A 53 3.15 -2.11 -9.28
C GLU A 53 3.21 -0.68 -9.86
N GLU A 54 2.57 -0.42 -11.00
CA GLU A 54 2.49 0.92 -11.58
C GLU A 54 1.80 1.92 -10.65
N VAL A 55 0.69 1.53 -10.02
CA VAL A 55 -0.05 2.36 -9.06
C VAL A 55 0.83 2.69 -7.87
N GLU A 56 1.52 1.69 -7.31
CA GLU A 56 2.40 1.87 -6.17
C GLU A 56 3.53 2.85 -6.49
N GLN A 57 4.23 2.67 -7.62
CA GLN A 57 5.29 3.57 -8.07
C GLN A 57 4.78 4.99 -8.33
N LYS A 58 3.61 5.15 -8.96
CA LYS A 58 3.00 6.46 -9.26
C LYS A 58 2.59 7.20 -7.99
N VAL A 59 1.98 6.51 -7.02
CA VAL A 59 1.60 7.07 -5.71
C VAL A 59 2.86 7.43 -4.90
N SER A 60 3.83 6.52 -4.79
CA SER A 60 5.09 6.78 -4.08
C SER A 60 5.89 7.95 -4.65
N LYS A 61 5.91 8.10 -5.98
CA LYS A 61 6.56 9.24 -6.63
C LYS A 61 5.83 10.54 -6.33
N ALA A 62 4.51 10.61 -6.55
CA ALA A 62 3.73 11.82 -6.32
C ALA A 62 3.75 12.26 -4.85
N LEU A 63 3.62 11.32 -3.90
CA LEU A 63 3.69 11.61 -2.47
C LEU A 63 5.09 12.09 -2.06
N ASN A 64 6.18 11.53 -2.63
CA ASN A 64 7.51 12.09 -2.43
C ASN A 64 7.63 13.53 -2.96
N GLU A 65 7.13 13.81 -4.17
CA GLU A 65 7.14 15.17 -4.75
C GLU A 65 6.40 16.18 -3.86
N GLU A 66 5.27 15.79 -3.26
CA GLU A 66 4.55 16.65 -2.31
C GLU A 66 5.27 16.78 -0.96
N ILE A 67 5.92 15.73 -0.46
CA ILE A 67 6.78 15.82 0.73
C ILE A 67 7.98 16.76 0.48
N TRP A 68 8.53 16.82 -0.74
CA TRP A 68 9.55 17.79 -1.10
C TRP A 68 9.02 19.24 -1.15
N ARG A 69 7.73 19.43 -1.43
CA ARG A 69 7.05 20.75 -1.48
C ARG A 69 6.39 21.17 -0.17
N LEU A 70 6.38 20.28 0.83
CA LEU A 70 5.72 20.44 2.13
C LEU A 70 6.01 21.77 2.84
N GLY A 71 7.21 22.35 2.66
CA GLY A 71 7.53 23.69 3.16
C GLY A 71 6.59 24.78 2.66
N VAL A 72 6.28 24.79 1.35
CA VAL A 72 5.39 25.79 0.73
C VAL A 72 3.97 25.69 1.28
N LEU A 73 3.44 24.46 1.37
CA LEU A 73 2.12 24.20 1.95
C LEU A 73 2.01 24.66 3.41
N ILE A 74 3.09 24.59 4.18
CA ILE A 74 3.15 25.03 5.58
C ILE A 74 3.36 26.55 5.68
N ASP A 75 4.06 27.17 4.75
CA ASP A 75 4.18 28.63 4.68
C ASP A 75 2.85 29.29 4.29
N GLU A 76 2.04 28.63 3.44
CA GLU A 76 0.65 29.01 3.12
C GLU A 76 -0.34 28.93 4.31
N PHE A 77 0.06 28.34 5.44
CA PHE A 77 -0.80 28.23 6.62
C PHE A 77 -0.86 29.55 7.41
N ASN A 78 -1.99 30.26 7.30
CA ASN A 78 -2.19 31.64 7.75
C ASN A 78 -2.88 31.80 9.13
N MET A 79 -2.88 30.78 10.00
CA MET A 79 -3.41 30.91 11.36
C MET A 79 -2.50 31.77 12.26
N PRO A 80 -3.05 32.58 13.18
CA PRO A 80 -2.26 33.42 14.07
C PRO A 80 -1.44 32.57 15.06
N PHE A 81 -0.13 32.82 15.13
CA PHE A 81 0.77 32.06 15.99
C PHE A 81 0.86 32.63 17.41
N HIS A 82 0.47 31.80 18.40
CA HIS A 82 0.59 32.10 19.82
C HIS A 82 1.46 31.04 20.51
N PRO A 83 2.52 31.42 21.26
CA PRO A 83 3.43 30.47 21.92
C PRO A 83 2.89 29.89 23.24
N GLU A 84 1.60 30.05 23.53
CA GLU A 84 0.98 29.59 24.78
C GLU A 84 0.53 28.12 24.65
N PRO A 85 0.87 27.21 25.58
CA PRO A 85 0.71 25.76 25.37
C PRO A 85 -0.69 25.27 24.97
N LEU A 86 -1.75 25.91 25.49
CA LEU A 86 -3.13 25.55 25.15
C LEU A 86 -3.47 25.92 23.69
N VAL A 87 -3.13 27.14 23.27
CA VAL A 87 -3.37 27.63 21.90
C VAL A 87 -2.43 26.93 20.91
N LEU A 88 -1.21 26.62 21.33
CA LEU A 88 -0.20 25.95 20.51
C LEU A 88 -0.57 24.49 20.18
N ASN A 89 -1.28 23.79 21.08
CA ASN A 89 -1.87 22.49 20.76
C ASN A 89 -3.00 22.57 19.74
N ILE A 90 -3.81 23.64 19.76
CA ILE A 90 -4.82 23.91 18.72
C ILE A 90 -4.11 24.20 17.38
N TYR A 91 -3.07 25.05 17.39
CA TYR A 91 -2.25 25.34 16.21
C TYR A 91 -1.60 24.08 15.61
N LYS A 92 -1.06 23.18 16.44
CA LYS A 92 -0.55 21.86 16.01
C LYS A 92 -1.63 21.02 15.33
N LYS A 93 -2.82 20.91 15.92
CA LYS A 93 -3.93 20.13 15.37
C LYS A 93 -4.37 20.68 14.02
N GLU A 94 -4.52 22.00 13.93
CA GLU A 94 -4.99 22.67 12.72
C GLU A 94 -3.92 22.62 11.60
N LEU A 95 -2.64 22.76 11.94
CA LEU A 95 -1.53 22.56 10.98
C LEU A 95 -1.48 21.11 10.47
N ASN A 96 -1.67 20.11 11.34
CA ASN A 96 -1.76 18.71 10.93
C ASN A 96 -2.93 18.50 9.95
N SER A 97 -4.09 19.08 10.22
CA SER A 97 -5.29 19.02 9.36
C SER A 97 -5.06 19.68 7.99
N HIS A 98 -4.45 20.87 7.99
CA HIS A 98 -4.07 21.60 6.77
C HIS A 98 -3.08 20.81 5.90
N VAL A 99 -2.06 20.20 6.51
CA VAL A 99 -1.08 19.36 5.82
C VAL A 99 -1.71 18.08 5.26
N GLU A 100 -2.57 17.41 6.04
CA GLU A 100 -3.29 16.20 5.62
C GLU A 100 -4.23 16.47 4.43
N SER A 101 -5.03 17.54 4.54
CA SER A 101 -5.92 18.02 3.48
C SER A 101 -5.15 18.44 2.23
N GLY A 102 -4.07 19.22 2.37
CA GLY A 102 -3.25 19.68 1.26
C GLY A 102 -2.58 18.55 0.49
N LEU A 103 -1.90 17.62 1.18
CA LEU A 103 -1.31 16.44 0.53
C LEU A 103 -2.38 15.56 -0.11
N GLY A 104 -3.47 15.26 0.60
CA GLY A 104 -4.57 14.44 0.08
C GLY A 104 -5.27 15.06 -1.14
N SER A 105 -5.44 16.39 -1.16
CA SER A 105 -6.00 17.13 -2.29
C SER A 105 -5.06 17.13 -3.49
N ASN A 106 -3.77 17.43 -3.29
CA ASN A 106 -2.78 17.47 -4.38
C ASN A 106 -2.57 16.08 -5.01
N LEU A 107 -2.56 15.01 -4.20
CA LEU A 107 -2.54 13.64 -4.70
C LEU A 107 -3.79 13.31 -5.52
N ARG A 108 -4.98 13.63 -5.00
CA ARG A 108 -6.25 13.42 -5.72
C ARG A 108 -6.28 14.17 -7.05
N ALA A 109 -5.84 15.43 -7.06
CA ALA A 109 -5.78 16.27 -8.25
C ALA A 109 -4.82 15.74 -9.33
N ARG A 110 -3.65 15.20 -8.95
CA ARG A 110 -2.69 14.63 -9.93
C ARG A 110 -3.02 13.22 -10.39
N LEU A 111 -3.52 12.37 -9.50
CA LEU A 111 -3.60 10.93 -9.76
C LEU A 111 -5.02 10.40 -9.96
N SER A 112 -6.06 10.96 -9.32
CA SER A 112 -7.36 10.30 -9.24
C SER A 112 -8.00 10.06 -10.62
N MET A 113 -7.93 11.03 -11.54
CA MET A 113 -8.47 10.89 -12.89
C MET A 113 -7.69 9.86 -13.71
N ALA A 114 -6.35 9.90 -13.67
CA ALA A 114 -5.50 8.96 -14.40
C ALA A 114 -5.65 7.52 -13.88
N LEU A 115 -5.79 7.34 -12.55
CA LEU A 115 -6.03 6.05 -11.93
C LEU A 115 -7.43 5.51 -12.28
N ALA A 116 -8.48 6.34 -12.17
CA ALA A 116 -9.85 5.94 -12.52
C ALA A 116 -9.96 5.50 -13.99
N MET A 117 -9.44 6.30 -14.94
CA MET A 117 -9.46 5.94 -16.36
C MET A 117 -8.71 4.63 -16.65
N ASN A 118 -7.56 4.39 -15.98
CA ASN A 118 -6.80 3.15 -16.16
C ASN A 118 -7.53 1.93 -15.57
N VAL A 119 -8.17 2.08 -14.41
CA VAL A 119 -9.00 1.01 -13.80
C VAL A 119 -10.21 0.70 -14.67
N GLU A 120 -10.95 1.72 -15.12
CA GLU A 120 -12.08 1.53 -16.05
C GLU A 120 -11.66 0.90 -17.37
N ALA A 121 -10.53 1.31 -17.96
CA ALA A 121 -10.02 0.72 -19.19
C ALA A 121 -9.70 -0.76 -19.00
N ALA A 122 -9.08 -1.14 -17.88
CA ALA A 122 -8.80 -2.53 -17.54
C ALA A 122 -10.08 -3.34 -17.28
N GLN A 123 -11.07 -2.80 -16.56
CA GLN A 123 -12.38 -3.46 -16.36
C GLN A 123 -13.14 -3.64 -17.68
N ARG A 124 -13.06 -2.67 -18.59
CA ARG A 124 -13.67 -2.70 -19.92
C ARG A 124 -13.01 -3.78 -20.81
N GLU A 125 -11.68 -3.87 -20.81
CA GLU A 125 -10.94 -4.91 -21.53
C GLU A 125 -11.16 -6.31 -20.93
N MET A 126 -11.21 -6.43 -19.59
CA MET A 126 -11.56 -7.69 -18.90
C MET A 126 -12.96 -8.16 -19.30
N THR A 127 -13.95 -7.27 -19.34
CA THR A 127 -15.32 -7.67 -19.68
C THR A 127 -15.45 -8.03 -21.16
N ASP A 128 -14.82 -7.27 -22.06
CA ASP A 128 -14.79 -7.55 -23.50
C ASP A 128 -14.16 -8.93 -23.80
N ARG A 129 -12.95 -9.18 -23.28
CA ARG A 129 -12.26 -10.48 -23.41
C ARG A 129 -13.02 -11.65 -22.78
N MET A 130 -13.87 -11.42 -21.78
CA MET A 130 -14.69 -12.48 -21.18
C MET A 130 -16.02 -12.69 -21.91
N TYR A 131 -16.62 -11.66 -22.50
CA TYR A 131 -17.86 -11.81 -23.26
C TYR A 131 -17.67 -12.54 -24.60
N THR A 132 -16.50 -12.48 -25.24
CA THR A 132 -16.22 -13.29 -26.45
C THR A 132 -16.22 -14.80 -26.20
N LEU A 133 -16.07 -15.22 -24.94
CA LEU A 133 -16.14 -16.62 -24.52
C LEU A 133 -17.61 -17.09 -24.39
N VAL A 134 -18.52 -16.20 -23.99
CA VAL A 134 -19.93 -16.49 -23.71
C VAL A 134 -20.78 -16.49 -25.00
N PRO A 135 -21.73 -17.43 -25.19
CA PRO A 135 -22.68 -17.36 -26.29
C PRO A 135 -23.54 -16.07 -26.26
N ASN A 136 -23.61 -15.35 -27.38
CA ASN A 136 -24.21 -14.02 -27.49
C ASN A 136 -25.63 -13.89 -26.89
N GLU A 137 -26.47 -14.93 -26.99
CA GLU A 137 -27.83 -14.93 -26.44
C GLU A 137 -27.88 -14.71 -24.92
N LYS A 138 -26.84 -15.13 -24.17
CA LYS A 138 -26.79 -15.02 -22.71
C LYS A 138 -26.12 -13.72 -22.22
N VAL A 139 -25.42 -12.99 -23.09
CA VAL A 139 -24.63 -11.78 -22.77
C VAL A 139 -25.50 -10.58 -22.34
N VAL A 140 -26.65 -10.38 -22.97
CA VAL A 140 -27.47 -9.16 -22.80
C VAL A 140 -28.12 -9.04 -21.41
N VAL A 141 -28.42 -10.16 -20.75
CA VAL A 141 -29.02 -10.18 -19.41
C VAL A 141 -27.96 -9.99 -18.32
N GLN A 142 -26.78 -10.58 -18.50
CA GLN A 142 -25.70 -10.56 -17.49
C GLN A 142 -24.83 -9.29 -17.55
N THR A 143 -24.84 -8.54 -18.65
CA THR A 143 -24.04 -7.30 -18.82
C THR A 143 -24.35 -6.22 -17.79
N LYS A 144 -25.62 -6.04 -17.42
CA LYS A 144 -26.02 -5.12 -16.32
C LYS A 144 -25.66 -5.63 -14.93
N ILE A 145 -25.36 -6.92 -14.80
CA ILE A 145 -24.92 -7.51 -13.53
C ILE A 145 -23.43 -7.27 -13.38
N ALA A 146 -22.61 -7.70 -14.33
CA ALA A 146 -21.15 -7.79 -14.18
C ALA A 146 -20.45 -6.48 -13.73
N THR A 147 -20.77 -5.36 -14.38
CA THR A 147 -20.09 -4.08 -14.15
C THR A 147 -20.60 -3.37 -12.90
N ARG A 148 -19.68 -2.78 -12.12
CA ARG A 148 -20.04 -1.87 -11.03
C ARG A 148 -20.32 -0.49 -11.63
N THR A 149 -21.48 0.09 -11.36
CA THR A 149 -21.91 1.38 -11.91
C THR A 149 -21.45 2.61 -11.10
N GLN A 150 -20.71 2.39 -10.00
CA GLN A 150 -20.04 3.45 -9.25
C GLN A 150 -18.64 3.67 -9.83
N PRO A 151 -18.19 4.92 -10.02
CA PRO A 151 -16.81 5.20 -10.44
C PRO A 151 -15.81 4.76 -9.37
N PHE A 152 -14.58 4.43 -9.79
CA PHE A 152 -13.49 4.13 -8.88
C PHE A 152 -12.93 5.42 -8.25
N GLU A 153 -13.20 5.63 -6.96
CA GLU A 153 -12.63 6.73 -6.18
C GLU A 153 -11.45 6.27 -5.33
N MET A 154 -10.31 6.94 -5.47
CA MET A 154 -9.06 6.57 -4.80
C MET A 154 -8.97 7.19 -3.39
N LEU A 155 -8.96 6.37 -2.34
CA LEU A 155 -8.85 6.82 -0.95
C LEU A 155 -7.38 6.85 -0.49
N TYR A 156 -6.81 8.06 -0.42
CA TYR A 156 -5.49 8.32 0.15
C TYR A 156 -5.60 8.47 1.67
N SER A 157 -5.23 7.43 2.43
CA SER A 157 -5.21 7.48 3.89
C SER A 157 -3.87 8.05 4.38
N LEU A 158 -3.87 9.34 4.72
CA LEU A 158 -2.80 10.01 5.47
C LEU A 158 -3.38 10.38 6.84
N ASN A 159 -2.60 10.24 7.91
CA ASN A 159 -3.02 10.62 9.26
C ASN A 159 -1.93 11.44 9.95
N CYS A 160 -1.79 12.70 9.54
CA CYS A 160 -0.77 13.62 10.02
C CYS A 160 -0.89 13.88 11.53
N GLN A 161 -2.10 13.83 12.09
CA GLN A 161 -2.34 13.98 13.52
C GLN A 161 -1.64 12.88 14.35
N ASN A 162 -1.79 11.60 14.00
CA ASN A 162 -1.10 10.50 14.69
C ASN A 162 0.39 10.44 14.32
N LEU A 163 0.76 10.74 13.07
CA LEU A 163 2.17 10.75 12.64
C LEU A 163 3.03 11.76 13.40
N CYS A 164 2.46 12.92 13.74
CA CYS A 164 3.16 14.03 14.41
C CYS A 164 2.77 14.21 15.89
N ALA A 165 2.12 13.22 16.52
CA ALA A 165 1.70 13.29 17.92
C ALA A 165 2.86 13.42 18.93
N ASP A 166 4.07 12.96 18.56
CA ASP A 166 5.31 13.07 19.33
C ASP A 166 6.11 14.35 19.02
N PHE A 167 5.56 15.30 18.24
CA PHE A 167 6.23 16.55 17.92
C PHE A 167 6.32 17.49 19.13
N GLN A 168 7.54 17.54 19.70
CA GLN A 168 7.97 18.52 20.68
C GLN A 168 8.68 19.70 19.99
N GLU A 169 8.26 20.91 20.33
CA GLU A 169 8.73 22.17 19.79
C GLU A 169 9.82 22.79 20.68
N ASP A 170 10.92 23.23 20.07
CA ASP A 170 11.98 23.99 20.74
C ASP A 170 11.83 25.48 20.42
N LEU A 171 11.06 26.19 21.23
CA LEU A 171 10.81 27.63 21.11
C LEU A 171 11.58 28.48 22.14
N GLU A 172 12.46 27.85 22.91
CA GLU A 172 13.30 28.55 23.88
C GLU A 172 14.28 29.50 23.18
N PHE A 173 14.44 30.70 23.73
CA PHE A 173 15.44 31.64 23.23
C PHE A 173 16.86 31.13 23.52
N LYS A 174 17.52 30.59 22.49
CA LYS A 174 18.87 30.02 22.55
C LYS A 174 19.86 30.94 21.83
N PHE A 175 20.46 31.85 22.61
CA PHE A 175 21.40 32.84 22.11
C PHE A 175 22.55 32.22 21.30
N SER A 176 22.71 32.64 20.05
CA SER A 176 23.58 32.01 19.05
C SER A 176 25.07 32.10 19.39
N TRP A 177 25.45 33.08 20.22
CA TRP A 177 26.80 33.28 20.76
C TRP A 177 26.92 32.88 22.24
N GLY A 178 25.96 32.12 22.77
CA GLY A 178 26.02 31.60 24.13
C GLY A 178 27.19 30.63 24.34
N ILE A 179 27.78 30.65 25.54
CA ILE A 179 28.92 29.79 25.92
C ILE A 179 28.58 28.31 25.70
N THR A 180 27.34 27.88 25.97
CA THR A 180 26.84 26.53 25.69
C THR A 180 26.85 26.19 24.19
N ALA A 181 26.40 27.10 23.32
CA ALA A 181 26.42 26.93 21.87
C ALA A 181 27.86 26.88 21.32
N MET A 182 28.78 27.68 21.88
CA MET A 182 30.20 27.61 21.56
C MET A 182 30.81 26.27 21.97
N ILE A 183 30.58 25.82 23.21
CA ILE A 183 31.04 24.51 23.72
C ILE A 183 30.50 23.36 22.86
N GLN A 184 29.23 23.38 22.46
CA GLN A 184 28.65 22.35 21.57
C GLN A 184 29.30 22.36 20.18
N ARG A 185 29.58 23.54 19.59
CA ARG A 185 30.27 23.66 18.29
C ARG A 185 31.72 23.17 18.33
N PHE A 186 32.42 23.32 19.45
CA PHE A 186 33.78 22.77 19.62
C PHE A 186 33.78 21.27 19.95
N THR A 187 32.97 20.80 20.90
CA THR A 187 32.92 19.38 21.28
C THR A 187 32.35 18.49 20.17
N GLY A 188 31.37 18.96 19.39
CA GLY A 188 30.88 18.26 18.20
C GLY A 188 31.98 18.01 17.17
N LYS A 189 32.83 19.01 16.89
CA LYS A 189 33.97 18.88 15.96
C LYS A 189 35.05 17.91 16.46
N VAL A 190 35.25 17.81 17.78
CA VAL A 190 36.16 16.80 18.37
C VAL A 190 35.61 15.38 18.16
N ARG A 191 34.29 15.18 18.32
CA ARG A 191 33.63 13.88 18.14
C ARG A 191 33.62 13.40 16.68
N GLU A 192 33.50 14.32 15.72
CA GLU A 192 33.71 14.04 14.29
C GLU A 192 35.15 13.57 13.99
N ARG A 193 36.15 14.25 14.57
CA ARG A 193 37.57 14.00 14.27
C ARG A 193 38.06 12.62 14.72
N ASN A 194 37.46 12.06 15.77
CA ASN A 194 37.72 10.68 16.24
C ASN A 194 36.91 9.60 15.49
N LYS A 195 36.13 9.95 14.46
CA LYS A 195 35.28 8.99 13.73
C LYS A 195 35.88 8.45 12.42
N LYS A 196 37.21 8.51 12.28
CA LYS A 196 37.97 7.86 11.20
C LYS A 196 38.72 6.62 11.70
N GLY A 197 37.96 5.54 11.91
CA GLY A 197 38.46 4.17 12.06
C GLY A 197 37.65 3.23 11.14
N PRO A 198 38.24 2.15 10.59
CA PRO A 198 37.57 1.29 9.61
C PRO A 198 36.44 0.46 10.24
N ALA A 199 35.49 0.03 9.41
CA ALA A 199 34.34 -0.77 9.81
C ALA A 199 34.69 -2.26 10.02
N GLN A 200 33.97 -2.91 10.92
CA GLN A 200 33.81 -4.37 10.96
C GLN A 200 32.33 -4.74 11.14
N LEU A 201 31.98 -5.97 10.74
CA LEU A 201 30.63 -6.48 10.52
C LEU A 201 30.23 -7.52 11.60
N LEU A 202 28.92 -7.77 11.73
CA LEU A 202 28.29 -8.81 12.57
C LEU A 202 28.53 -8.63 14.10
N ASN A 203 27.64 -9.05 15.00
CA ASN A 203 26.65 -10.12 14.90
C ASN A 203 25.37 -9.88 15.76
N ARG A 204 24.30 -10.63 15.48
CA ARG A 204 23.13 -10.91 16.36
C ARG A 204 23.24 -12.42 16.76
N PRO A 205 22.37 -13.06 17.60
CA PRO A 205 21.24 -12.58 18.40
C PRO A 205 21.15 -13.20 19.84
N SER A 206 19.98 -13.04 20.50
CA SER A 206 19.41 -13.92 21.58
C SER A 206 20.14 -14.00 22.94
N SER A 207 19.55 -14.45 24.07
CA SER A 207 18.13 -14.55 24.52
C SER A 207 18.04 -15.02 26.00
N ILE A 208 17.00 -14.58 26.73
CA ILE A 208 16.29 -15.29 27.85
C ILE A 208 17.09 -15.79 29.09
N GLY A 209 16.58 -15.44 30.28
CA GLY A 209 16.87 -16.12 31.57
C GLY A 209 18.12 -15.65 32.33
N ASN A 210 18.26 -15.84 33.65
CA ASN A 210 17.31 -16.37 34.64
C ASN A 210 17.64 -15.89 36.08
N LEU A 211 16.60 -15.70 36.90
CA LEU A 211 16.48 -15.91 38.37
C LEU A 211 17.49 -15.28 39.39
N SER A 212 16.92 -14.92 40.56
CA SER A 212 17.55 -14.37 41.78
C SER A 212 17.83 -15.52 42.81
N PRO A 213 18.11 -15.34 44.14
CA PRO A 213 18.08 -14.18 45.06
C PRO A 213 19.39 -14.09 45.92
N SER A 214 19.52 -13.67 47.20
CA SER A 214 18.63 -13.19 48.30
C SER A 214 19.42 -12.51 49.45
N THR A 215 18.94 -11.34 49.95
CA THR A 215 18.88 -10.89 51.38
C THR A 215 20.14 -10.78 52.28
N PRO A 216 20.07 -10.09 53.45
CA PRO A 216 19.34 -8.84 53.80
C PRO A 216 20.26 -7.78 54.51
N GLY A 217 19.77 -6.56 54.77
CA GLY A 217 20.61 -5.54 55.43
C GLY A 217 19.98 -4.19 55.84
N THR A 218 18.82 -4.21 56.50
CA THR A 218 18.45 -3.27 57.61
C THR A 218 18.23 -1.76 57.37
N ASP A 219 17.22 -1.23 58.07
CA ASP A 219 16.83 0.15 58.38
C ASP A 219 16.36 1.16 57.30
N THR A 220 15.24 1.81 57.67
CA THR A 220 14.67 3.02 57.08
C THR A 220 14.69 4.13 58.15
N PRO A 221 14.62 5.42 57.79
CA PRO A 221 13.29 6.02 57.65
C PRO A 221 13.15 7.07 56.52
N LEU A 222 11.91 7.51 56.33
CA LEU A 222 11.46 8.54 55.39
C LEU A 222 12.07 9.93 55.68
N CYS A 223 12.29 10.72 54.62
CA CYS A 223 12.11 12.16 54.71
C CYS A 223 11.69 12.75 53.34
N LEU A 224 10.64 13.58 53.33
CA LEU A 224 10.26 14.38 52.15
C LEU A 224 10.97 15.73 52.22
N ILE A 225 11.56 16.20 51.11
CA ILE A 225 11.94 17.60 50.93
C ILE A 225 12.01 17.94 49.42
N PRO A 226 11.75 19.21 49.01
CA PRO A 226 11.06 19.45 47.74
C PRO A 226 11.94 19.71 46.50
N ARG A 227 11.30 19.64 45.33
CA ARG A 227 11.81 20.15 44.03
C ARG A 227 12.26 21.61 44.14
N PRO A 228 13.51 21.95 43.78
CA PRO A 228 13.86 23.32 43.42
C PRO A 228 13.22 23.70 42.08
N VAL A 229 12.62 24.89 42.01
CA VAL A 229 12.24 25.53 40.74
C VAL A 229 13.43 26.35 40.24
N GLY A 230 13.84 26.09 38.99
CA GLY A 230 14.74 26.97 38.24
C GLY A 230 16.22 26.59 38.21
N GLY A 231 16.67 26.17 37.02
CA GLY A 231 18.07 26.27 36.59
C GLY A 231 19.03 25.16 37.01
N ILE A 232 20.03 24.93 36.15
CA ILE A 232 21.26 24.13 36.37
C ILE A 232 21.03 22.69 36.85
N THR A 233 21.08 21.72 35.92
CA THR A 233 21.13 20.30 36.30
C THR A 233 22.46 19.94 36.97
N GLN A 234 22.42 19.01 37.92
CA GLN A 234 23.58 18.52 38.67
C GLN A 234 24.71 18.00 37.75
N GLU A 235 24.37 17.50 36.56
CA GLU A 235 25.33 17.08 35.53
C GLU A 235 26.12 18.24 34.88
N GLN A 236 25.55 19.46 34.81
CA GLN A 236 26.32 20.63 34.36
C GLN A 236 27.38 20.99 35.41
N LEU A 237 27.02 20.95 36.70
CA LEU A 237 27.95 21.19 37.81
C LEU A 237 28.98 20.07 37.95
N SER A 238 28.63 18.80 37.70
CA SER A 238 29.58 17.68 37.72
C SER A 238 30.65 17.81 36.64
N VAL A 239 30.29 18.28 35.44
CA VAL A 239 31.26 18.52 34.34
C VAL A 239 32.09 19.78 34.61
N ILE A 240 31.50 20.88 35.06
CA ILE A 240 32.25 22.11 35.40
C ILE A 240 33.24 21.85 36.55
N SER A 241 32.82 21.17 37.61
CA SER A 241 33.69 20.82 38.74
C SER A 241 34.78 19.80 38.33
N ARG A 242 34.49 18.82 37.48
CA ARG A 242 35.53 17.91 36.95
C ARG A 242 36.54 18.63 36.06
N PHE A 243 36.12 19.60 35.24
CA PHE A 243 37.05 20.40 34.44
C PHE A 243 37.92 21.32 35.32
N ALA A 244 37.32 21.95 36.34
CA ALA A 244 38.04 22.74 37.34
C ALA A 244 39.07 21.88 38.10
N LEU A 245 38.65 20.76 38.71
CA LEU A 245 39.51 19.89 39.51
C LEU A 245 40.62 19.20 38.68
N ALA A 246 40.32 18.78 37.45
CA ALA A 246 41.35 18.23 36.55
C ALA A 246 42.37 19.30 36.10
N SER A 247 41.97 20.57 36.00
CA SER A 247 42.88 21.65 35.61
C SER A 247 43.92 21.99 36.68
N VAL A 248 43.62 21.77 37.97
CA VAL A 248 44.51 22.09 39.11
C VAL A 248 45.80 21.25 39.12
N GLY A 249 45.79 20.06 38.51
CA GLY A 249 46.94 19.14 38.50
C GLY A 249 47.99 19.38 37.39
N SER A 250 47.78 20.33 36.48
CA SER A 250 48.67 20.53 35.31
C SER A 250 49.53 21.80 35.43
N GLN A 251 50.84 21.66 35.26
CA GLN A 251 51.79 22.78 35.26
C GLN A 251 51.48 23.85 34.17
N GLY A 252 50.77 23.48 33.11
CA GLY A 252 50.33 24.44 32.08
C GLY A 252 49.24 25.41 32.57
N THR A 253 48.38 24.99 33.51
CA THR A 253 47.23 25.80 33.96
C THR A 253 47.67 27.04 34.75
N VAL A 254 48.70 26.90 35.60
CA VAL A 254 49.22 28.02 36.41
C VAL A 254 49.84 29.09 35.52
N GLY A 255 50.63 28.70 34.52
CA GLY A 255 51.16 29.62 33.50
C GLY A 255 50.04 30.31 32.71
N GLY A 256 49.02 29.55 32.29
CA GLY A 256 47.83 30.10 31.63
C GLY A 256 47.07 31.14 32.47
N LEU A 257 46.88 30.88 33.76
CA LEU A 257 46.23 31.82 34.69
C LEU A 257 47.05 33.07 34.94
N ILE A 258 48.38 32.95 35.06
CA ILE A 258 49.27 34.11 35.22
C ILE A 258 49.28 34.98 33.96
N VAL A 259 49.40 34.37 32.77
CA VAL A 259 49.33 35.11 31.49
C VAL A 259 47.96 35.74 31.29
N ALA A 260 46.86 35.05 31.61
CA ALA A 260 45.52 35.62 31.56
C ALA A 260 45.32 36.78 32.55
N GLY A 261 45.87 36.69 33.76
CA GLY A 261 45.83 37.74 34.77
C GLY A 261 46.64 38.98 34.37
N ILE A 262 47.83 38.79 33.80
CA ILE A 262 48.65 39.87 33.24
C ILE A 262 47.92 40.51 32.05
N MET A 263 47.36 39.71 31.14
CA MET A 263 46.58 40.22 30.01
C MET A 263 45.34 41.00 30.47
N LEU A 264 44.57 40.51 31.44
CA LEU A 264 43.45 41.27 32.04
C LEU A 264 43.89 42.62 32.62
N LYS A 265 45.12 42.70 33.15
CA LYS A 265 45.70 43.93 33.69
C LYS A 265 46.24 44.89 32.62
N THR A 266 46.70 44.40 31.46
CA THR A 266 47.19 45.23 30.34
C THR A 266 46.11 45.65 29.35
N ILE A 267 45.15 44.76 29.05
CA ILE A 267 43.99 45.03 28.19
C ILE A 267 43.05 46.05 28.86
N GLY A 268 43.00 46.05 30.19
CA GLY A 268 42.33 47.06 31.01
C GLY A 268 40.80 46.95 31.01
N TRP A 269 40.19 47.52 32.06
CA TRP A 269 38.74 47.46 32.27
C TRP A 269 37.93 48.02 31.08
N ARG A 270 38.47 49.00 30.35
CA ARG A 270 37.81 49.63 29.20
C ARG A 270 37.52 48.65 28.06
N VAL A 271 38.43 47.72 27.77
CA VAL A 271 38.22 46.72 26.70
C VAL A 271 37.31 45.59 27.19
N LEU A 272 37.45 45.15 28.44
CA LEU A 272 36.52 44.19 29.04
C LEU A 272 35.07 44.72 29.03
N LEU A 273 34.89 46.00 29.38
CA LEU A 273 33.60 46.69 29.33
C LEU A 273 33.12 46.91 27.90
N GLY A 274 34.01 47.21 26.94
CA GLY A 274 33.67 47.32 25.52
C GLY A 274 33.20 46.00 24.90
N VAL A 275 33.89 44.89 25.19
CA VAL A 275 33.47 43.53 24.76
C VAL A 275 32.18 43.11 25.46
N GLY A 276 32.03 43.41 26.75
CA GLY A 276 30.80 43.16 27.50
C GLY A 276 29.60 43.95 26.95
N ALA A 277 29.80 45.22 26.60
CA ALA A 277 28.79 46.06 25.96
C ALA A 277 28.42 45.54 24.57
N LEU A 278 29.40 45.18 23.73
CA LEU A 278 29.17 44.60 22.41
C LEU A 278 28.38 43.28 22.50
N TYR A 279 28.78 42.38 23.41
CA TYR A 279 28.07 41.12 23.67
C TYR A 279 26.64 41.37 24.17
N GLY A 280 26.45 42.34 25.07
CA GLY A 280 25.14 42.77 25.57
C GLY A 280 24.25 43.34 24.47
N CYS A 281 24.79 44.16 23.57
CA CYS A 281 24.07 44.68 22.41
C CYS A 281 23.65 43.59 21.43
N ILE A 282 24.52 42.60 21.14
CA ILE A 282 24.18 41.45 20.29
C ILE A 282 23.11 40.58 20.97
N TYR A 283 23.20 40.36 22.29
CA TYR A 283 22.19 39.64 23.07
C TYR A 283 20.83 40.35 23.07
N LEU A 284 20.81 41.67 23.28
CA LEU A 284 19.61 42.49 23.19
C LEU A 284 19.01 42.48 21.78
N TYR A 285 19.83 42.61 20.74
CA TYR A 285 19.40 42.53 19.35
C TYR A 285 18.76 41.17 19.02
N GLU A 286 19.41 40.06 19.37
CA GLU A 286 18.89 38.71 19.12
C GLU A 286 17.61 38.45 19.93
N ARG A 287 17.53 38.94 21.18
CA ARG A 287 16.35 38.79 22.06
C ARG A 287 15.17 39.67 21.67
N LEU A 288 15.40 40.88 21.15
CA LEU A 288 14.37 41.74 20.56
C LEU A 288 13.90 41.21 19.19
N SER A 289 14.79 40.57 18.44
CA SER A 289 14.47 39.90 17.17
C SER A 289 13.65 38.61 17.35
N TRP A 290 13.62 38.03 18.56
CA TRP A 290 12.86 36.81 18.89
C TRP A 290 11.36 37.06 19.10
N THR A 291 10.75 37.73 18.12
CA THR A 291 9.31 38.02 18.03
C THR A 291 8.50 36.76 17.76
N ASN A 292 7.17 36.84 17.87
CA ASN A 292 6.30 35.69 17.60
C ASN A 292 6.43 35.18 16.14
N SER A 293 6.66 36.06 15.15
CA SER A 293 6.92 35.65 13.77
C SER A 293 8.27 34.94 13.58
N ALA A 294 9.28 35.25 14.41
CA ALA A 294 10.54 34.49 14.41
C ALA A 294 10.34 33.08 15.01
N LYS A 295 9.58 32.99 16.11
CA LYS A 295 9.20 31.71 16.73
C LYS A 295 8.33 30.86 15.78
N GLU A 296 7.40 31.47 15.06
CA GLU A 296 6.57 30.77 14.06
C GLU A 296 7.43 30.17 12.94
N ARG A 297 8.38 30.93 12.38
CA ARG A 297 9.31 30.40 11.36
C ARG A 297 10.19 29.28 11.92
N ALA A 298 10.64 29.38 13.16
CA ALA A 298 11.37 28.31 13.83
C ALA A 298 10.49 27.06 14.04
N PHE A 299 9.23 27.24 14.45
CA PHE A 299 8.23 26.18 14.61
C PHE A 299 7.94 25.49 13.28
N LYS A 300 7.56 26.25 12.24
CA LYS A 300 7.30 25.75 10.89
C LYS A 300 8.51 24.98 10.34
N SER A 301 9.73 25.51 10.47
CA SER A 301 10.97 24.82 10.05
C SER A 301 11.23 23.50 10.81
N GLN A 302 11.04 23.49 12.14
CA GLN A 302 11.15 22.26 12.94
C GLN A 302 10.09 21.22 12.55
N TYR A 303 8.85 21.66 12.36
CA TYR A 303 7.73 20.82 11.96
C TYR A 303 7.93 20.26 10.54
N VAL A 304 8.31 21.08 9.55
CA VAL A 304 8.65 20.63 8.18
C VAL A 304 9.67 19.48 8.23
N ARG A 305 10.74 19.63 9.03
CA ARG A 305 11.77 18.58 9.17
C ARG A 305 11.24 17.32 9.86
N HIS A 306 10.34 17.47 10.84
CA HIS A 306 9.72 16.34 11.54
C HIS A 306 8.72 15.59 10.64
N ALA A 307 7.74 16.31 10.09
CA ALA A 307 6.73 15.81 9.18
C ALA A 307 7.36 15.16 7.92
N THR A 308 8.38 15.78 7.32
CA THR A 308 9.14 15.17 6.20
C THR A 308 9.69 13.79 6.56
N LYS A 309 10.26 13.62 7.76
CA LYS A 309 10.77 12.33 8.21
C LYS A 309 9.63 11.33 8.48
N LYS A 310 8.55 11.76 9.12
CA LYS A 310 7.39 10.91 9.45
C LYS A 310 6.64 10.45 8.21
N LEU A 311 6.33 11.35 7.30
CA LEU A 311 5.66 11.07 6.03
C LEU A 311 6.49 10.12 5.17
N LYS A 312 7.81 10.30 5.08
CA LYS A 312 8.70 9.37 4.35
C LYS A 312 8.70 7.93 4.90
N MET A 313 8.36 7.71 6.16
CA MET A 313 8.22 6.36 6.73
C MET A 313 6.84 5.72 6.47
N ILE A 314 5.88 6.46 5.92
CA ILE A 314 4.57 5.91 5.52
C ILE A 314 4.32 5.95 4.01
N VAL A 315 5.27 6.42 3.19
CA VAL A 315 5.12 6.45 1.73
C VAL A 315 4.76 5.06 1.23
N ASP A 316 5.62 4.08 1.54
CA ASP A 316 5.50 2.69 1.10
C ASP A 316 4.20 2.03 1.60
N LEU A 317 3.75 2.37 2.81
CA LEU A 317 2.48 1.91 3.36
C LEU A 317 1.28 2.57 2.64
N THR A 318 1.38 3.85 2.31
CA THR A 318 0.32 4.59 1.61
C THR A 318 0.19 4.13 0.16
N SER A 319 1.31 3.90 -0.51
CA SER A 319 1.35 3.36 -1.88
C SER A 319 0.85 1.93 -1.93
N ALA A 320 1.28 1.06 -1.02
CA ALA A 320 0.78 -0.32 -0.91
C ALA A 320 -0.74 -0.37 -0.60
N ASN A 321 -1.23 0.53 0.27
CA ASN A 321 -2.67 0.65 0.53
C ASN A 321 -3.46 1.15 -0.70
N CYS A 322 -2.86 1.95 -1.58
CA CYS A 322 -3.49 2.39 -2.82
C CYS A 322 -3.43 1.30 -3.91
N SER A 323 -2.29 0.61 -4.05
CA SER A 323 -2.12 -0.48 -5.00
C SER A 323 -3.00 -1.68 -4.64
N HIS A 324 -3.14 -2.01 -3.35
CA HIS A 324 -4.09 -3.02 -2.85
C HIS A 324 -5.56 -2.66 -3.13
N GLN A 325 -5.97 -1.40 -3.00
CA GLN A 325 -7.33 -0.97 -3.37
C GLN A 325 -7.61 -1.22 -4.86
N VAL A 326 -6.68 -0.88 -5.75
CA VAL A 326 -6.78 -1.18 -7.19
C VAL A 326 -6.77 -2.69 -7.44
N GLN A 327 -5.91 -3.45 -6.76
CA GLN A 327 -5.86 -4.91 -6.83
C GLN A 327 -7.23 -5.52 -6.47
N GLN A 328 -7.85 -5.05 -5.40
CA GLN A 328 -9.12 -5.56 -4.89
C GLN A 328 -10.28 -5.28 -5.84
N GLU A 329 -10.39 -4.05 -6.37
CA GLU A 329 -11.47 -3.68 -7.30
C GLU A 329 -11.36 -4.47 -8.63
N LEU A 330 -10.15 -4.54 -9.20
CA LEU A 330 -9.91 -5.30 -10.42
C LEU A 330 -10.07 -6.82 -10.22
N SER A 331 -9.54 -7.38 -9.14
CA SER A 331 -9.67 -8.83 -8.85
C SER A 331 -11.10 -9.24 -8.53
N SER A 332 -11.88 -8.36 -7.86
CA SER A 332 -13.31 -8.56 -7.62
C SER A 332 -14.10 -8.55 -8.93
N THR A 333 -13.83 -7.58 -9.81
CA THR A 333 -14.43 -7.51 -11.15
C THR A 333 -14.10 -8.75 -11.97
N PHE A 334 -12.83 -9.14 -12.01
CA PHE A 334 -12.34 -10.32 -12.72
C PHE A 334 -12.97 -11.63 -12.21
N ALA A 335 -12.97 -11.86 -10.89
CA ALA A 335 -13.57 -13.05 -10.29
C ALA A 335 -15.09 -13.16 -10.53
N ARG A 336 -15.77 -12.01 -10.70
CA ARG A 336 -17.18 -11.97 -11.09
C ARG A 336 -17.37 -12.34 -12.55
N LEU A 337 -16.51 -11.88 -13.45
CA LEU A 337 -16.54 -12.23 -14.87
C LEU A 337 -16.25 -13.73 -15.10
N CYS A 338 -15.25 -14.31 -14.41
CA CYS A 338 -15.00 -15.75 -14.44
C CYS A 338 -16.28 -16.55 -14.16
N ARG A 339 -17.00 -16.24 -13.07
CA ARG A 339 -18.24 -16.92 -12.70
C ARG A 339 -19.33 -16.86 -13.78
N LEU A 340 -19.36 -15.82 -14.62
CA LEU A 340 -20.31 -15.75 -15.73
C LEU A 340 -19.93 -16.70 -16.87
N VAL A 341 -18.62 -16.83 -17.17
CA VAL A 341 -18.10 -17.80 -18.15
C VAL A 341 -18.19 -19.23 -17.61
N ASP A 342 -17.89 -19.46 -16.33
CA ASP A 342 -18.04 -20.75 -15.63
C ASP A 342 -19.50 -21.24 -15.70
N ASN A 343 -20.46 -20.36 -15.38
CA ASN A 343 -21.89 -20.65 -15.48
C ASN A 343 -22.29 -20.95 -16.94
N ALA A 344 -21.92 -20.11 -17.90
CA ALA A 344 -22.24 -20.35 -19.32
C ALA A 344 -21.63 -21.66 -19.85
N THR A 345 -20.45 -22.06 -19.33
CA THR A 345 -19.79 -23.33 -19.67
C THR A 345 -20.47 -24.51 -18.97
N THR A 346 -21.03 -24.31 -17.78
CA THR A 346 -21.86 -25.31 -17.09
C THR A 346 -23.17 -25.55 -17.83
N ASP A 347 -23.89 -24.49 -18.25
CA ASP A 347 -25.07 -24.60 -19.10
C ASP A 347 -24.78 -25.44 -20.37
N MET A 348 -23.70 -25.11 -21.10
CA MET A 348 -23.30 -25.84 -22.31
C MET A 348 -22.98 -27.33 -22.01
N ASN A 349 -22.41 -27.63 -20.84
CA ASN A 349 -22.19 -29.01 -20.39
C ASN A 349 -23.50 -29.74 -20.02
N GLU A 350 -24.54 -29.05 -19.56
CA GLU A 350 -25.87 -29.65 -19.34
C GLU A 350 -26.62 -29.88 -20.66
N GLU A 351 -26.55 -28.93 -21.59
CA GLU A 351 -27.02 -29.08 -22.96
C GLU A 351 -26.35 -30.29 -23.65
N LEU A 352 -25.04 -30.47 -23.48
CA LEU A 352 -24.28 -31.62 -23.99
C LEU A 352 -24.77 -32.96 -23.41
N LYS A 353 -24.95 -33.06 -22.09
CA LYS A 353 -25.47 -34.27 -21.43
C LYS A 353 -26.89 -34.62 -21.89
N SER A 354 -27.75 -33.61 -22.06
CA SER A 354 -29.09 -33.79 -22.63
C SER A 354 -29.03 -34.34 -24.06
N LEU A 355 -28.07 -33.87 -24.86
CA LEU A 355 -27.85 -34.33 -26.22
C LEU A 355 -27.33 -35.78 -26.28
N GLU A 356 -26.41 -36.16 -25.39
CA GLU A 356 -25.96 -37.56 -25.24
C GLU A 356 -27.09 -38.49 -24.82
N SER A 357 -27.94 -38.07 -23.87
CA SER A 357 -29.14 -38.82 -23.47
C SER A 357 -30.09 -39.03 -24.65
N GLN A 358 -30.38 -37.98 -25.43
CA GLN A 358 -31.16 -38.10 -26.68
C GLN A 358 -30.50 -39.09 -27.66
N LEU A 359 -29.18 -39.00 -27.86
CA LEU A 359 -28.46 -39.83 -28.82
C LEU A 359 -28.43 -41.32 -28.44
N THR A 360 -28.32 -41.65 -27.15
CA THR A 360 -28.40 -43.04 -26.67
C THR A 360 -29.81 -43.64 -26.82
N VAL A 361 -30.87 -42.84 -26.66
CA VAL A 361 -32.26 -43.25 -26.96
C VAL A 361 -32.47 -43.44 -28.48
N LEU A 362 -31.92 -42.55 -29.31
CA LEU A 362 -31.92 -42.74 -30.77
C LEU A 362 -31.19 -44.03 -31.17
N GLU A 363 -30.10 -44.38 -30.50
CA GLU A 363 -29.39 -45.64 -30.75
C GLU A 363 -30.16 -46.88 -30.34
N SER A 364 -30.84 -46.90 -29.19
CA SER A 364 -31.66 -48.05 -28.78
C SER A 364 -32.83 -48.25 -29.75
N ASN A 365 -33.50 -47.16 -30.14
CA ASN A 365 -34.54 -47.15 -31.16
C ASN A 365 -34.00 -47.63 -32.52
N GLN A 366 -32.83 -47.14 -32.96
CA GLN A 366 -32.21 -47.59 -34.23
C GLN A 366 -31.85 -49.09 -34.20
N LYS A 367 -31.39 -49.62 -33.06
CA LYS A 367 -31.11 -51.05 -32.85
C LYS A 367 -32.41 -51.88 -32.93
N GLN A 368 -33.47 -51.47 -32.23
CA GLN A 368 -34.79 -52.14 -32.31
C GLN A 368 -35.37 -52.11 -33.73
N LEU A 369 -35.26 -50.97 -34.43
CA LEU A 369 -35.78 -50.84 -35.79
C LEU A 369 -35.03 -51.72 -36.81
N LYS A 370 -33.70 -51.92 -36.64
CA LYS A 370 -32.95 -52.90 -37.44
C LYS A 370 -33.44 -54.33 -37.21
N LEU A 371 -33.69 -54.71 -35.95
CA LEU A 371 -34.25 -56.03 -35.63
C LEU A 371 -35.66 -56.22 -36.23
N LEU A 372 -36.49 -55.17 -36.22
CA LEU A 372 -37.84 -55.21 -36.78
C LEU A 372 -37.81 -55.28 -38.33
N ARG A 373 -36.93 -54.51 -39.00
CA ARG A 373 -36.66 -54.60 -40.44
C ARG A 373 -36.18 -56.00 -40.83
N ASN A 374 -35.24 -56.57 -40.08
CA ASN A 374 -34.73 -57.93 -40.36
C ASN A 374 -35.84 -58.98 -40.25
N LYS A 375 -36.72 -58.89 -39.23
CA LYS A 375 -37.90 -59.77 -39.11
C LYS A 375 -38.91 -59.55 -40.24
N ALA A 376 -39.18 -58.32 -40.63
CA ALA A 376 -40.10 -58.02 -41.72
C ALA A 376 -39.60 -58.55 -43.08
N ASN A 377 -38.30 -58.41 -43.35
CA ASN A 377 -37.68 -58.95 -44.57
C ASN A 377 -37.64 -60.48 -44.57
N TYR A 378 -37.45 -61.12 -43.40
CA TYR A 378 -37.58 -62.57 -43.28
C TYR A 378 -39.01 -63.04 -43.59
N ILE A 379 -40.02 -62.41 -43.01
CA ILE A 379 -41.44 -62.74 -43.27
C ILE A 379 -41.82 -62.49 -44.74
N GLN A 380 -41.31 -61.41 -45.36
CA GLN A 380 -41.52 -61.17 -46.79
C GLN A 380 -40.90 -62.30 -47.62
N ASN A 381 -39.66 -62.70 -47.35
CA ASN A 381 -38.98 -63.77 -48.08
C ASN A 381 -39.69 -65.14 -47.92
N GLU A 382 -40.22 -65.45 -46.74
CA GLU A 382 -41.07 -66.64 -46.54
C GLU A 382 -42.40 -66.55 -47.31
N LEU A 383 -43.01 -65.36 -47.42
CA LEU A 383 -44.19 -65.14 -48.28
C LEU A 383 -43.87 -65.32 -49.76
N ASP A 384 -42.78 -64.72 -50.24
CA ASP A 384 -42.34 -64.84 -51.63
C ASP A 384 -42.03 -66.31 -51.98
N ILE A 385 -41.41 -67.06 -51.05
CA ILE A 385 -41.20 -68.51 -51.17
C ILE A 385 -42.55 -69.25 -51.23
N PHE A 386 -43.52 -68.92 -50.38
CA PHE A 386 -44.84 -69.55 -50.39
C PHE A 386 -45.59 -69.29 -51.70
N GLU A 387 -45.62 -68.05 -52.18
CA GLU A 387 -46.26 -67.66 -53.44
C GLU A 387 -45.67 -68.44 -54.62
N ASN A 388 -44.34 -68.45 -54.76
CA ASN A 388 -43.66 -69.17 -55.84
C ASN A 388 -43.86 -70.70 -55.80
N ASN A 389 -44.01 -71.32 -54.62
CA ASN A 389 -44.16 -72.77 -54.49
C ASN A 389 -45.63 -73.25 -54.54
N TYR A 390 -46.61 -72.41 -54.21
CA TYR A 390 -48.01 -72.84 -54.02
C TYR A 390 -49.05 -72.04 -54.83
N ILE A 391 -48.70 -70.89 -55.38
CA ILE A 391 -49.63 -70.01 -56.12
C ILE A 391 -49.24 -69.91 -57.60
N THR A 392 -47.94 -69.76 -57.90
CA THR A 392 -47.45 -69.52 -59.28
C THR A 392 -47.27 -70.78 -60.12
N ILE A 393 -47.59 -71.98 -59.61
CA ILE A 393 -47.44 -73.26 -60.34
C ILE A 393 -48.79 -73.67 -60.97
N ASN A 394 -49.30 -72.87 -61.91
CA ASN A 394 -50.49 -73.17 -62.71
C ASN A 394 -50.53 -72.39 -64.02
#